data_AF-A0A965AS68-F1
#
_entry.id   AF-A0A965AS68-F1
#
_cell.length_a   1.000
_cell.length_b   1.000
_cell.length_c   1.000
_cell.angle_alpha   90.00
_cell.angle_beta   90.00
_cell.angle_gamma   90.00
#
_symmetry.space_group_name_H-M   'P 1'
#
loop_
_entity.id
_entity.type
_entity.pdbx_description
1 polymer ?
#
loop_
_entity_poly.entity_id
_entity_poly.type
_entity_poly.pdbx_seq_one_letter_code
_entity_poly.pdbx_strand_id
1 'polypeptide(L)'
;MTKPVDQYQIDCPSGHEVSVPRNLLGEELVCPRCNSRFVADIKASAEERDARMEKAARQWLFLAVTAASLLVFAGLLAALLRLLR
;
A
#
# COMPACT_ATOMS: atom_id res chain seq x y z
N MET A 1 -32.07 4.43 17.41
CA MET A 1 -31.59 4.39 16.00
C MET A 1 -30.20 5.01 15.96
N THR A 2 -29.15 4.22 16.15
CA THR A 2 -27.76 4.68 16.01
C THR A 2 -27.42 4.72 14.52
N LYS A 3 -27.18 5.93 13.98
CA LYS A 3 -26.68 6.13 12.61
C LYS A 3 -25.46 5.21 12.36
N PRO A 4 -25.31 4.60 11.17
CA PRO A 4 -24.08 3.93 10.81
C PRO A 4 -22.98 4.99 10.83
N VAL A 5 -22.10 4.92 11.83
CA VAL A 5 -20.96 5.82 11.94
C VAL A 5 -19.89 5.21 11.04
N ASP A 6 -19.63 5.85 9.91
CA ASP A 6 -18.46 5.53 9.09
C ASP A 6 -17.21 5.73 9.97
N GLN A 7 -16.71 4.62 10.51
CA GLN A 7 -15.52 4.57 11.35
C GLN A 7 -14.31 4.28 10.47
N TYR A 8 -13.28 5.10 10.62
CA TYR A 8 -12.05 4.96 9.89
C TYR A 8 -10.95 4.53 10.85
N GLN A 9 -10.20 3.51 10.45
CA GLN A 9 -8.96 3.13 11.12
C GLN A 9 -7.87 4.07 10.66
N ILE A 10 -7.32 4.82 11.61
CA ILE A 10 -6.19 5.71 11.40
C ILE A 10 -5.09 5.28 12.34
N ASP A 11 -3.89 5.12 11.79
CA ASP A 11 -2.71 4.82 12.57
C ASP A 11 -2.18 6.12 13.20
N CYS A 12 -2.16 6.12 14.54
CA CYS A 12 -1.49 7.13 15.32
C CYS A 12 0.03 7.10 15.02
N PRO A 13 0.77 8.23 15.11
CA PRO A 13 2.22 8.27 14.90
C PRO A 13 3.04 7.31 15.79
N SER A 14 2.47 6.81 16.89
CA SER A 14 3.09 5.80 17.75
C SER A 14 2.79 4.35 17.34
N GLY A 15 2.08 4.12 16.23
CA GLY A 15 1.73 2.80 15.72
C GLY A 15 0.48 2.18 16.37
N HIS A 16 -0.44 3.00 16.88
CA HIS A 16 -1.71 2.52 17.43
C HIS A 16 -2.85 2.74 16.45
N GLU A 17 -3.63 1.70 16.23
CA GLU A 17 -4.83 1.76 15.40
C GLU A 17 -5.97 2.40 16.22
N VAL A 18 -6.43 3.57 15.79
CA VAL A 18 -7.52 4.30 16.44
C VAL A 18 -8.71 4.37 15.48
N SER A 19 -9.87 3.92 15.95
CA SER A 19 -11.12 4.04 15.19
C SER A 19 -11.70 5.43 15.41
N VAL A 20 -11.62 6.27 14.38
CA VAL A 20 -12.10 7.65 14.41
C VAL A 20 -13.39 7.76 13.57
N PRO A 21 -14.48 8.31 14.12
CA PRO A 21 -15.70 8.53 13.35
C PRO A 21 -15.48 9.63 12.31
N ARG A 22 -16.14 9.50 11.14
CA ARG A 22 -16.02 10.46 10.03
C ARG A 22 -16.23 11.93 10.40
N ASN A 23 -17.06 12.17 11.40
CA ASN A 23 -17.40 13.51 11.90
C ASN A 23 -16.28 14.20 12.68
N LEU A 24 -15.21 13.48 13.04
CA LEU A 24 -14.04 14.01 13.75
C LEU A 24 -12.78 13.98 12.87
N LEU A 25 -12.94 13.77 11.57
CA LEU A 25 -11.83 13.76 10.61
C LEU A 25 -11.44 15.19 10.24
N GLY A 26 -10.14 15.47 10.29
CA GLY A 26 -9.59 16.82 10.13
C GLY A 26 -9.50 17.62 11.43
N GLU A 27 -10.01 17.10 12.55
CA GLU A 27 -9.80 17.67 13.87
C GLU A 27 -8.52 17.13 14.54
N GLU A 28 -7.99 17.93 15.47
CA GLU A 28 -6.92 17.51 16.36
C GLU A 28 -7.46 16.49 17.36
N LEU A 29 -7.00 15.24 17.25
CA LEU A 29 -7.42 14.16 18.13
C LEU A 29 -6.28 13.73 19.04
N VAL A 30 -6.65 13.28 20.23
CA VAL A 30 -5.72 12.71 21.19
C VAL A 30 -5.92 11.20 21.21
N CYS A 31 -4.85 10.45 20.94
CA CYS A 31 -4.91 9.00 21.05
C CYS A 31 -5.12 8.60 22.53
N PRO A 32 -6.16 7.82 22.88
CA PRO A 32 -6.41 7.41 24.26
C PRO A 32 -5.35 6.42 24.81
N ARG A 33 -4.51 5.84 23.93
CA ARG A 33 -3.48 4.86 24.31
C ARG A 33 -2.14 5.50 24.65
N CYS A 34 -1.68 6.44 23.83
CA CYS A 34 -0.37 7.09 23.99
C CYS A 34 -0.45 8.58 24.28
N ASN A 35 -1.66 9.15 24.36
CA ASN A 35 -1.93 10.57 24.61
C ASN A 35 -1.25 11.53 23.62
N SER A 36 -0.81 11.03 22.47
CA SER A 36 -0.25 11.86 21.41
C SER A 36 -1.35 12.58 20.66
N ARG A 37 -1.15 13.88 20.43
CA ARG A 37 -1.97 14.68 19.52
C ARG A 37 -1.59 14.38 18.08
N PHE A 38 -2.58 14.09 17.26
CA PHE A 38 -2.41 13.92 15.82
C PHE A 38 -3.67 14.38 15.10
N VAL A 39 -3.50 14.87 13.87
CA VAL A 39 -4.63 15.25 13.02
C VAL A 39 -5.10 13.99 12.30
N ALA A 40 -6.38 13.63 12.44
CA ALA A 40 -6.97 12.53 11.68
C ALA A 40 -7.25 12.97 10.25
N ASP A 41 -6.20 13.07 9.44
CA ASP A 41 -6.32 13.34 8.01
C ASP A 41 -6.34 12.02 7.24
N ILE A 42 -7.54 11.66 6.76
CA ILE A 42 -7.73 10.45 5.94
C ILE A 42 -7.11 10.59 4.57
N LYS A 43 -7.05 11.80 4.02
CA LYS A 43 -6.47 11.99 2.70
C LYS A 43 -4.97 11.74 2.77
N ALA A 44 -4.27 12.34 3.73
CA ALA A 44 -2.84 12.11 3.93
C ALA A 44 -2.52 10.63 4.17
N SER A 45 -3.29 9.96 5.04
CA SER A 45 -3.07 8.53 5.32
C SER A 45 -3.42 7.62 4.12
N ALA A 46 -4.51 7.89 3.41
CA ALA A 46 -4.91 7.12 2.23
C ALA A 46 -3.96 7.36 1.06
N GLU A 47 -3.58 8.61 0.78
CA GLU A 47 -2.65 8.98 -0.28
C GLU A 47 -1.27 8.34 -0.07
N GLU A 48 -0.77 8.31 1.17
CA GLU A 48 0.49 7.62 1.49
C GLU A 48 0.40 6.09 1.36
N ARG A 49 -0.76 5.50 1.69
CA ARG A 49 -1.00 4.05 1.54
C ARG A 49 -1.13 3.68 0.08
N ASP A 50 -1.90 4.43 -0.70
CA ASP A 50 -2.10 4.22 -2.13
C ASP A 50 -0.78 4.41 -2.89
N ALA A 51 0.01 5.44 -2.53
CA ALA A 51 1.34 5.63 -3.09
C ALA A 51 2.32 4.50 -2.73
N ARG A 52 2.19 3.89 -1.54
CA ARG A 52 2.95 2.68 -1.16
C ARG A 52 2.53 1.46 -1.96
N MET A 53 1.22 1.26 -2.14
CA MET A 53 0.66 0.15 -2.91
C MET A 53 1.03 0.25 -4.39
N GLU A 54 1.04 1.46 -4.96
CA GLU A 54 1.47 1.66 -6.35
C GLU A 54 2.94 1.26 -6.56
N LYS A 55 3.82 1.58 -5.60
CA LYS A 55 5.25 1.18 -5.65
C LYS A 55 5.41 -0.34 -5.57
N ALA A 56 4.70 -0.99 -4.65
CA ALA A 56 4.72 -2.44 -4.53
C ALA A 56 4.25 -3.13 -5.82
N ALA A 57 3.19 -2.61 -6.45
CA ALA A 57 2.68 -3.14 -7.71
C ALA A 57 3.72 -3.02 -8.84
N ARG A 58 4.38 -1.87 -8.99
CA ARG A 58 5.43 -1.68 -10.01
C ARG A 58 6.61 -2.63 -9.80
N GLN A 59 7.01 -2.85 -8.55
CA GLN A 59 8.15 -3.70 -8.21
C GLN A 59 7.87 -5.17 -8.54
N TRP A 60 6.66 -5.66 -8.25
CA TRP A 60 6.21 -6.99 -8.63
C TRP A 60 6.11 -7.16 -10.15
N LEU A 61 5.53 -6.17 -10.85
CA LEU A 61 5.42 -6.19 -12.31
C LEU A 61 6.79 -6.27 -12.98
N PHE A 62 7.76 -5.49 -12.50
CA PHE A 62 9.12 -5.51 -13.06
C PHE A 62 9.77 -6.89 -12.88
N LEU A 63 9.69 -7.47 -11.67
CA LEU A 63 10.22 -8.80 -11.38
C LEU A 63 9.61 -9.89 -12.28
N ALA A 64 8.28 -9.85 -12.48
CA ALA A 64 7.58 -10.79 -13.36
C ALA A 64 7.99 -10.65 -14.82
N VAL A 65 8.08 -9.41 -15.33
CA VAL A 65 8.49 -9.13 -16.72
C VAL A 65 9.93 -9.56 -16.97
N THR A 66 10.84 -9.30 -16.03
CA THR A 66 12.24 -9.73 -16.14
C THR A 66 12.36 -11.25 -16.18
N ALA A 67 11.67 -11.97 -15.30
CA ALA A 67 11.67 -13.43 -15.28
C ALA A 67 11.12 -14.04 -16.58
N ALA A 68 9.99 -13.52 -17.07
CA ALA A 68 9.40 -13.98 -18.33
C ALA A 68 10.34 -13.73 -19.51
N SER A 69 10.97 -12.56 -19.57
CA SER A 69 11.92 -12.22 -20.62
C SER A 69 13.11 -13.19 -20.62
N LEU A 70 13.72 -13.44 -19.46
CA LEU A 70 14.84 -14.39 -19.33
C LEU A 70 14.48 -15.80 -19.80
N LEU A 71 13.29 -16.29 -19.49
CA LEU A 71 12.81 -17.61 -19.95
C LEU A 71 12.67 -17.65 -21.49
N VAL A 72 12.10 -16.61 -22.08
CA VAL A 72 11.95 -16.49 -23.55
C VAL A 72 13.32 -16.43 -24.22
N PHE A 73 14.23 -15.59 -23.72
CA PHE A 73 15.59 -15.46 -24.26
C PHE A 73 16.37 -16.77 -24.15
N ALA A 74 16.32 -17.44 -22.99
CA ALA A 74 16.99 -18.73 -22.80
C ALA A 74 16.45 -19.80 -23.75
N GLY A 75 15.12 -19.86 -23.95
CA GLY A 75 14.49 -20.79 -24.90
C GLY A 75 14.90 -20.50 -26.34
N LEU A 76 14.92 -19.23 -26.75
CA LEU A 76 15.38 -18.78 -28.07
C LEU A 76 16.85 -19.13 -28.31
N LEU A 77 17.72 -18.88 -27.32
CA LEU A 77 19.15 -19.20 -27.40
C LEU A 77 19.36 -20.71 -27.57
N ALA A 78 18.64 -21.53 -26.79
CA ALA A 78 18.73 -22.98 -26.88
C ALA A 78 18.22 -23.50 -28.24
N ALA A 79 17.16 -22.92 -28.79
CA ALA A 79 16.63 -23.27 -30.10
C ALA A 79 17.62 -22.91 -31.23
N LEU A 80 18.24 -21.73 -31.18
CA LEU A 80 19.25 -21.30 -32.14
C LEU A 80 20.49 -22.19 -32.08
N LEU A 81 20.99 -22.52 -30.89
CA LEU A 81 22.13 -23.44 -30.73
C LEU A 81 21.85 -24.85 -31.27
N ARG A 82 20.60 -25.32 -31.21
CA ARG A 82 20.20 -26.58 -31.84
C ARG A 82 20.16 -26.49 -33.37
N LEU A 83 19.84 -25.33 -33.94
CA LEU A 83 19.78 -25.14 -35.39
C LEU A 83 21.16 -24.98 -36.03
N LEU A 84 22.13 -24.46 -35.27
CA LEU A 84 23.52 -24.28 -35.71
C LEU A 84 24.40 -25.53 -35.53
N ARG A 85 23.91 -26.57 -34.87
CA ARG A 85 24.63 -27.82 -34.59
C ARG A 85 24.13 -28.94 -35.48
#